data_AF-A0A139PKB3-F1
#
_entry.id   AF-A0A139PKB3-F1
#
_cell.length_a   1.000
_cell.length_b   1.000
_cell.length_c   1.000
_cell.angle_alpha   90.00
_cell.angle_beta   90.00
_cell.angle_gamma   90.00
#
_symmetry.space_group_name_H-M   'P 1'
#
loop_
_entity.id
_entity.type
_entity.pdbx_description
1 polymer ?
#
loop_
_entity_poly.entity_id
_entity_poly.type
_entity_poly.pdbx_seq_one_letter_code
_entity_poly.pdbx_strand_id
1 'polypeptide(L)'
;MDEFLNLPTTQEAIQNHELPIGLEFEMVQSIAISFNQLKSLIYLSDSAESLENQTHHLLNTSLCFGKKLRVMLVDPLEEYRSYSEKVSTYISSKKEISEIAQQLIFEVNRRLEGDLYSDWLIFMPNIKVIVEHGLSEKDLDFLFKNGLRVGLHFVIGGEYSYIGNNIHEVPKYLKSNAQWVMLGMRLMDQMFLDKPYNNREARLELDEVYLHDRKQAVKLKITKNN
;
A
#
# COMPACT_ATOMS: atom_id res chain seq x y z
N MET A 1 -4.34 13.89 -11.49
CA MET A 1 -3.48 13.92 -10.29
C MET A 1 -3.44 15.31 -9.70
N ASP A 2 -3.06 16.33 -10.47
CA ASP A 2 -2.92 17.72 -9.99
C ASP A 2 -4.17 18.27 -9.28
N GLU A 3 -5.38 18.01 -9.79
CA GLU A 3 -6.62 18.44 -9.13
C GLU A 3 -6.77 17.86 -7.72
N PHE A 4 -6.50 16.57 -7.54
CA PHE A 4 -6.59 15.90 -6.23
C PHE A 4 -5.57 16.46 -5.24
N LEU A 5 -4.34 16.71 -5.70
CA LEU A 5 -3.28 17.25 -4.87
C LEU A 5 -3.55 18.71 -4.48
N ASN A 6 -4.21 19.49 -5.32
CA ASN A 6 -4.49 20.91 -5.04
C ASN A 6 -5.69 21.14 -4.10
N LEU A 7 -6.41 20.10 -3.69
CA LEU A 7 -7.50 20.24 -2.72
C LEU A 7 -6.96 20.66 -1.34
N PRO A 8 -7.62 21.62 -0.64
CA PRO A 8 -7.15 22.10 0.66
C PRO A 8 -6.95 20.98 1.69
N THR A 9 -7.88 20.02 1.76
CA THR A 9 -7.79 18.87 2.68
C THR A 9 -6.64 17.93 2.34
N THR A 10 -6.31 17.79 1.05
CA THR A 10 -5.16 16.96 0.62
C THR A 10 -3.84 17.64 0.98
N GLN A 11 -3.74 18.96 0.76
CA GLN A 11 -2.57 19.75 1.16
C GLN A 11 -2.36 19.73 2.68
N GLU A 12 -3.43 19.86 3.44
CA GLU A 12 -3.41 19.77 4.90
C GLU A 12 -2.89 18.39 5.36
N ALA A 13 -3.40 17.30 4.81
CA ALA A 13 -2.93 15.95 5.10
C ALA A 13 -1.41 15.79 4.81
N ILE A 14 -0.94 16.28 3.66
CA ILE A 14 0.48 16.24 3.31
C ILE A 14 1.33 17.06 4.30
N GLN A 15 0.84 18.23 4.73
CA GLN A 15 1.52 19.07 5.72
C GLN A 15 1.57 18.41 7.10
N ASN A 16 0.51 17.71 7.48
CA ASN A 16 0.39 16.95 8.72
C ASN A 16 1.12 15.60 8.70
N HIS A 17 1.82 15.29 7.60
CA HIS A 17 2.55 14.04 7.43
C HIS A 17 1.64 12.80 7.48
N GLU A 18 0.54 12.90 6.72
CA GLU A 18 -0.47 11.86 6.55
C GLU A 18 -0.59 11.52 5.07
N LEU A 19 -0.52 10.24 4.72
CA LEU A 19 -0.63 9.76 3.34
C LEU A 19 -2.08 9.91 2.84
N PRO A 20 -2.39 10.81 1.90
CA PRO A 20 -3.72 10.89 1.31
C PRO A 20 -4.01 9.63 0.50
N ILE A 21 -5.21 9.05 0.67
CA ILE A 21 -5.61 7.81 -0.02
C ILE A 21 -6.65 8.07 -1.11
N GLY A 22 -7.52 9.06 -0.92
CA GLY A 22 -8.59 9.38 -1.87
C GLY A 22 -9.63 10.30 -1.26
N LEU A 23 -10.66 10.61 -2.04
CA LEU A 23 -11.77 11.46 -1.62
C LEU A 23 -12.97 10.61 -1.25
N GLU A 24 -13.58 10.88 -0.09
CA GLU A 24 -14.89 10.31 0.19
C GLU A 24 -15.99 10.96 -0.66
N PHE A 25 -17.07 10.22 -0.92
CA PHE A 25 -18.12 10.66 -1.84
C PHE A 25 -19.07 11.71 -1.26
N GLU A 26 -19.25 11.75 0.05
CA GLU A 26 -20.29 12.58 0.67
C GLU A 26 -19.87 14.04 0.82
N MET A 27 -18.75 14.31 1.51
CA MET A 27 -18.27 15.67 1.74
C MET A 27 -17.10 16.05 0.82
N VAL A 28 -16.66 15.14 -0.06
CA VAL A 28 -15.50 15.35 -0.96
C VAL A 28 -14.24 15.71 -0.16
N GLN A 29 -14.11 15.11 1.02
CA GLN A 29 -12.97 15.30 1.89
C GLN A 29 -11.90 14.25 1.63
N SER A 30 -10.63 14.66 1.71
CA SER A 30 -9.50 13.73 1.62
C SER A 30 -9.48 12.83 2.86
N ILE A 31 -9.52 11.52 2.64
CA ILE A 31 -9.21 10.52 3.66
C ILE A 31 -7.71 10.23 3.57
N ALA A 32 -7.02 10.43 4.69
CA ALA A 32 -5.59 10.23 4.81
C ALA A 32 -5.25 9.31 5.98
N ILE A 33 -4.06 8.69 5.93
CA ILE A 33 -3.54 7.83 6.99
C ILE A 33 -2.25 8.46 7.53
N SER A 34 -2.25 8.84 8.80
CA SER A 34 -1.04 9.33 9.48
C SER A 34 0.10 8.30 9.42
N PHE A 35 1.31 8.72 9.05
CA PHE A 35 2.48 7.83 9.04
C PHE A 35 2.75 7.22 10.42
N ASN A 36 2.50 7.96 11.51
CA ASN A 36 2.60 7.44 12.88
C ASN A 36 1.70 6.23 13.17
N GLN A 37 0.69 6.00 12.33
CA GLN A 37 -0.24 4.89 12.45
C GLN A 37 -0.12 3.91 11.29
N LEU A 38 0.49 4.28 10.16
CA LEU A 38 0.57 3.47 8.95
C LEU A 38 1.60 2.33 9.12
N LYS A 39 1.20 1.24 9.77
CA LYS A 39 2.04 0.03 9.84
C LYS A 39 2.11 -0.65 8.48
N SER A 40 0.94 -0.92 7.92
CA SER A 40 0.81 -1.57 6.62
C SER A 40 -0.52 -1.27 5.94
N LEU A 41 -0.45 -1.03 4.64
CA LEU A 41 -1.57 -0.94 3.72
C LEU A 41 -1.40 -2.04 2.68
N ILE A 42 -2.34 -2.98 2.61
CA ILE A 42 -2.44 -3.87 1.46
C ILE A 42 -3.46 -3.29 0.50
N TYR A 43 -3.17 -3.34 -0.80
CA TYR A 43 -4.13 -2.95 -1.83
C TYR A 43 -4.27 -4.08 -2.85
N LEU A 44 -5.49 -4.33 -3.29
CA LEU A 44 -5.80 -5.46 -4.15
C LEU A 44 -7.03 -5.20 -5.02
N SER A 45 -7.13 -5.94 -6.11
CA SER A 45 -8.28 -5.90 -7.02
C SER A 45 -8.46 -7.24 -7.73
N ASP A 46 -9.66 -7.48 -8.24
CA ASP A 46 -9.99 -8.55 -9.17
C ASP A 46 -9.77 -8.14 -10.65
N SER A 47 -9.36 -6.88 -10.90
CA SER A 47 -9.03 -6.33 -12.21
C SER A 47 -7.59 -5.79 -12.23
N ALA A 48 -6.83 -6.18 -13.25
CA ALA A 48 -5.47 -5.68 -13.46
C ALA A 48 -5.43 -4.16 -13.65
N GLU A 49 -6.38 -3.60 -14.41
CA GLU A 49 -6.48 -2.16 -14.67
C GLU A 49 -6.74 -1.35 -13.38
N SER A 50 -7.60 -1.88 -12.50
CA SER A 50 -7.87 -1.23 -11.21
C SER A 50 -6.68 -1.36 -10.26
N LEU A 51 -5.97 -2.50 -10.27
CA LEU A 51 -4.74 -2.68 -9.49
C LEU A 51 -3.63 -1.72 -9.94
N GLU A 52 -3.45 -1.57 -11.26
CA GLU A 52 -2.52 -0.62 -11.85
C GLU A 52 -2.88 0.83 -11.49
N ASN A 53 -4.15 1.21 -11.63
CA ASN A 53 -4.60 2.55 -11.26
C ASN A 53 -4.38 2.87 -9.78
N GLN A 54 -4.66 1.92 -8.88
CA GLN A 54 -4.35 2.03 -7.45
C GLN A 54 -2.85 2.23 -7.21
N THR A 55 -2.01 1.43 -7.89
CA THR A 55 -0.55 1.51 -7.76
C THR A 55 -0.03 2.89 -8.17
N HIS A 56 -0.45 3.37 -9.34
CA HIS A 56 -0.07 4.70 -9.82
C HIS A 56 -0.58 5.82 -8.91
N HIS A 57 -1.84 5.74 -8.43
CA HIS A 57 -2.38 6.72 -7.50
C HIS A 57 -1.52 6.81 -6.24
N LEU A 58 -1.30 5.69 -5.56
CA LEU A 58 -0.55 5.63 -4.32
C LEU A 58 0.92 6.05 -4.50
N LEU A 59 1.59 5.63 -5.58
CA LEU A 59 2.97 6.04 -5.86
C LEU A 59 3.06 7.57 -6.09
N ASN A 60 2.22 8.12 -6.95
CA ASN A 60 2.23 9.56 -7.24
C ASN A 60 1.92 10.38 -5.99
N THR A 61 0.95 9.96 -5.17
CA THR A 61 0.64 10.62 -3.91
C THR A 61 1.81 10.55 -2.93
N SER A 62 2.49 9.41 -2.84
CA SER A 62 3.69 9.25 -1.99
C SER A 62 4.86 10.13 -2.43
N LEU A 63 5.01 10.37 -3.73
CA LEU A 63 6.08 11.23 -4.27
C LEU A 63 5.88 12.72 -3.95
N CYS A 64 4.66 13.14 -3.59
CA CYS A 64 4.37 14.54 -3.25
C CYS A 64 5.07 15.00 -1.97
N PHE A 65 5.51 14.07 -1.12
CA PHE A 65 6.27 14.37 0.10
C PHE A 65 7.73 14.76 -0.19
N GLY A 66 8.22 14.52 -1.40
CA GLY A 66 9.59 14.86 -1.80
C GLY A 66 10.62 14.28 -0.84
N LYS A 67 11.50 15.14 -0.29
CA LYS A 67 12.57 14.70 0.63
C LYS A 67 12.08 14.28 2.02
N LYS A 68 10.82 14.56 2.38
CA LYS A 68 10.26 14.21 3.70
C LYS A 68 9.95 12.72 3.84
N LEU A 69 9.76 12.02 2.72
CA LEU A 69 9.47 10.59 2.68
C LEU A 69 10.41 9.92 1.70
N ARG A 70 11.12 8.88 2.15
CA ARG A 70 11.86 8.04 1.21
C ARG A 70 10.95 6.96 0.67
N VAL A 71 10.86 6.84 -0.64
CA VAL A 71 10.07 5.79 -1.29
C VAL A 71 11.02 4.73 -1.85
N MET A 72 10.85 3.49 -1.41
CA MET A 72 11.51 2.32 -2.00
C MET A 72 10.48 1.55 -2.82
N LEU A 73 10.73 1.35 -4.11
CA LEU A 73 9.87 0.59 -5.00
C LEU A 73 10.55 -0.73 -5.39
N VAL A 74 9.93 -1.84 -4.96
CA VAL A 74 10.37 -3.21 -5.27
C VAL A 74 9.52 -3.74 -6.42
N ASP A 75 9.99 -3.51 -7.65
CA ASP A 75 9.26 -3.79 -8.89
C ASP A 75 9.93 -4.94 -9.67
N PRO A 76 9.62 -6.20 -9.32
CA PRO A 76 10.29 -7.36 -9.88
C PRO A 76 9.94 -7.65 -11.34
N LEU A 77 8.83 -7.08 -11.84
CA LEU A 77 8.37 -7.24 -13.21
C LEU A 77 8.69 -6.03 -14.09
N GLU A 78 9.24 -4.96 -13.50
CA GLU A 78 9.58 -3.70 -14.17
C GLU A 78 8.39 -2.98 -14.81
N GLU A 79 7.18 -3.26 -14.33
CA GLU A 79 5.91 -2.67 -14.80
C GLU A 79 5.85 -1.16 -14.48
N TYR A 80 6.58 -0.73 -13.45
CA TYR A 80 6.62 0.63 -12.92
C TYR A 80 8.00 1.29 -13.07
N ARG A 81 8.80 0.82 -14.05
CA ARG A 81 10.13 1.37 -14.37
C ARG A 81 10.13 2.90 -14.59
N SER A 82 9.01 3.48 -15.04
CA SER A 82 8.83 4.94 -15.21
C SER A 82 8.97 5.75 -13.90
N TYR A 83 8.92 5.08 -12.74
CA TYR A 83 9.13 5.68 -11.43
C TYR A 83 10.57 5.55 -10.92
N SER A 84 11.45 4.81 -11.61
CA SER A 84 12.81 4.49 -11.14
C SER A 84 13.66 5.72 -10.80
N GLU A 85 13.55 6.79 -11.57
CA GLU A 85 14.25 8.07 -11.33
C GLU A 85 13.52 9.00 -10.34
N LYS A 86 12.26 8.69 -9.99
CA LYS A 86 11.43 9.52 -9.10
C LYS A 86 11.49 9.05 -7.65
N VAL A 87 11.59 7.74 -7.43
CA VAL A 87 11.65 7.14 -6.10
C VAL A 87 13.06 7.26 -5.51
N SER A 88 13.18 7.12 -4.18
CA SER A 88 14.48 7.17 -3.50
C SER A 88 15.30 5.91 -3.74
N THR A 89 14.65 4.76 -3.93
CA THR A 89 15.31 3.49 -4.21
C THR A 89 14.41 2.66 -5.11
N TYR A 90 14.95 2.18 -6.22
CA TYR A 90 14.25 1.30 -7.17
C TYR A 90 14.97 -0.04 -7.24
N ILE A 91 14.22 -1.13 -7.08
CA ILE A 91 14.74 -2.49 -7.05
C ILE A 91 13.96 -3.32 -8.07
N SER A 92 14.65 -3.86 -9.07
CA SER A 92 14.06 -4.80 -10.04
C SER A 92 14.89 -6.05 -10.30
N SER A 93 16.15 -6.10 -9.85
CA SER A 93 16.99 -7.26 -10.14
C SER A 93 16.60 -8.45 -9.26
N LYS A 94 16.53 -9.65 -9.87
CA LYS A 94 16.19 -10.90 -9.16
C LYS A 94 17.04 -11.14 -7.92
N LYS A 95 18.33 -10.77 -7.98
CA LYS A 95 19.25 -10.90 -6.86
C LYS A 95 18.84 -9.98 -5.70
N GLU A 96 18.63 -8.70 -5.97
CA GLU A 96 18.20 -7.75 -4.94
C GLU A 96 16.84 -8.13 -4.35
N ILE A 97 15.91 -8.61 -5.18
CA ILE A 97 14.60 -9.08 -4.72
C ILE A 97 14.74 -10.28 -3.76
N SER A 98 15.63 -11.22 -4.05
CA SER A 98 15.86 -12.36 -3.15
C SER A 98 16.49 -11.98 -1.81
N GLU A 99 17.15 -10.82 -1.75
CA GLU A 99 17.84 -10.31 -0.56
C GLU A 99 17.00 -9.26 0.19
N ILE A 100 15.89 -8.78 -0.38
CA ILE A 100 15.16 -7.61 0.13
C ILE A 100 14.65 -7.78 1.56
N ALA A 101 14.16 -8.98 1.91
CA ALA A 101 13.69 -9.29 3.25
C ALA A 101 14.83 -9.13 4.27
N GLN A 102 16.00 -9.69 3.98
CA GLN A 102 17.17 -9.62 4.84
C GLN A 102 17.70 -8.19 4.96
N GLN A 103 17.71 -7.44 3.87
CA GLN A 103 18.11 -6.03 3.87
C GLN A 103 17.18 -5.16 4.72
N LEU A 104 15.86 -5.36 4.60
CA LEU A 104 14.87 -4.63 5.41
C LEU A 104 14.96 -5.02 6.89
N ILE A 105 15.14 -6.31 7.20
CA ILE A 105 15.33 -6.78 8.58
C ILE A 105 16.60 -6.19 9.19
N PHE A 106 17.70 -6.20 8.44
CA PHE A 106 18.95 -5.56 8.87
C PHE A 106 18.76 -4.07 9.13
N GLU A 107 18.07 -3.36 8.22
CA GLU A 107 17.77 -1.94 8.38
C GLU A 107 16.93 -1.68 9.63
N VAL A 108 15.89 -2.48 9.89
CA VAL A 108 15.09 -2.37 11.12
C VAL A 108 15.94 -2.57 12.36
N ASN A 109 16.77 -3.62 12.42
CA ASN A 109 17.64 -3.87 13.57
C ASN A 109 18.63 -2.74 13.80
N ARG A 110 19.31 -2.27 12.75
CA ARG A 110 20.21 -1.11 12.82
C ARG A 110 19.48 0.11 13.35
N ARG A 111 18.22 0.32 12.93
CA ARG A 111 17.42 1.46 13.38
C ARG A 111 16.94 1.33 14.82
N LEU A 112 16.73 0.12 15.33
CA LEU A 112 16.36 -0.07 16.73
C LEU A 112 17.51 0.28 17.70
N GLU A 113 18.75 0.28 17.23
CA GLU A 113 19.95 0.56 18.04
C GLU A 113 20.36 2.05 18.05
N GLY A 114 19.85 2.88 17.14
CA GLY A 114 20.16 4.31 17.05
C GLY A 114 18.93 5.21 17.14
N ASP A 115 19.15 6.54 17.14
CA ASP A 115 18.08 7.54 17.25
C ASP A 115 17.62 8.11 15.89
N LEU A 116 16.31 8.39 15.80
CA LEU A 116 15.57 9.23 14.82
C LEU A 116 15.87 8.98 13.32
N TYR A 117 14.85 8.51 12.58
CA TYR A 117 14.95 8.20 11.16
C TYR A 117 13.96 8.98 10.31
N SER A 118 14.31 9.21 9.04
CA SER A 118 13.33 9.59 8.02
C SER A 118 12.39 8.42 7.75
N ASP A 119 11.11 8.70 7.56
CA ASP A 119 10.14 7.68 7.17
C ASP A 119 10.45 7.10 5.78
N TRP A 120 10.31 5.79 5.70
CA TRP A 120 10.46 4.99 4.49
C TRP A 120 9.13 4.33 4.18
N LEU A 121 8.64 4.57 2.97
CA LEU A 121 7.52 3.85 2.41
C LEU A 121 8.05 2.77 1.48
N ILE A 122 7.91 1.52 1.90
CA ILE A 122 8.32 0.34 1.15
C ILE A 122 7.15 -0.14 0.30
N PHE A 123 7.27 0.06 -1.01
CA PHE A 123 6.25 -0.25 -2.00
C PHE A 123 6.56 -1.57 -2.68
N MET A 124 5.67 -2.54 -2.54
CA MET A 124 5.78 -3.90 -3.09
C MET A 124 4.54 -4.20 -3.95
N PRO A 125 4.47 -3.67 -5.18
CA PRO A 125 3.26 -3.73 -6.01
C PRO A 125 2.87 -5.15 -6.45
N ASN A 126 3.82 -6.09 -6.48
CA ASN A 126 3.56 -7.48 -6.83
C ASN A 126 4.13 -8.43 -5.77
N ILE A 127 3.37 -8.62 -4.69
CA ILE A 127 3.81 -9.46 -3.57
C ILE A 127 4.00 -10.93 -3.95
N LYS A 128 3.26 -11.44 -4.94
CA LYS A 128 3.35 -12.84 -5.38
C LYS A 128 4.78 -13.18 -5.84
N VAL A 129 5.32 -12.36 -6.73
CA VAL A 129 6.66 -12.57 -7.28
C VAL A 129 7.73 -12.42 -6.19
N ILE A 130 7.56 -11.49 -5.25
CA ILE A 130 8.50 -11.29 -4.13
C ILE A 130 8.52 -12.51 -3.20
N VAL A 131 7.35 -13.12 -2.94
CA VAL A 131 7.25 -14.37 -2.16
C VAL A 131 7.90 -15.54 -2.89
N GLU A 132 7.72 -15.65 -4.21
CA GLU A 132 8.41 -16.66 -5.04
C GLU A 132 9.94 -16.53 -4.97
N HIS A 133 10.43 -15.33 -4.67
CA HIS A 133 11.85 -15.04 -4.48
C HIS A 133 12.36 -15.14 -3.03
N GLY A 134 11.51 -15.58 -2.08
CA GLY A 134 11.95 -16.00 -0.75
C GLY A 134 11.43 -15.17 0.42
N LEU A 135 10.56 -14.18 0.20
CA LEU A 135 9.89 -13.49 1.30
C LEU A 135 8.94 -14.44 2.04
N SER A 136 9.16 -14.63 3.34
CA SER A 136 8.37 -15.53 4.17
C SER A 136 7.37 -14.81 5.09
N GLU A 137 6.45 -15.56 5.70
CA GLU A 137 5.56 -15.03 6.74
C GLU A 137 6.35 -14.48 7.93
N LYS A 138 7.43 -15.14 8.33
CA LYS A 138 8.26 -14.72 9.48
C LYS A 138 8.92 -13.37 9.23
N ASP A 139 9.35 -13.12 8.00
CA ASP A 139 9.94 -11.84 7.61
C ASP A 139 8.89 -10.73 7.72
N LEU A 140 7.71 -10.93 7.13
CA LEU A 140 6.60 -9.98 7.21
C LEU A 140 6.16 -9.73 8.66
N ASP A 141 6.14 -10.77 9.50
CA ASP A 141 5.78 -10.64 10.90
C ASP A 141 6.77 -9.77 11.68
N PHE A 142 8.07 -10.01 11.48
CA PHE A 142 9.10 -9.17 12.07
C PHE A 142 9.01 -7.72 11.59
N LEU A 143 8.85 -7.52 10.27
CA LEU A 143 8.77 -6.21 9.64
C LEU A 143 7.53 -5.43 10.09
N PHE A 144 6.36 -6.05 10.18
CA PHE A 144 5.14 -5.38 10.64
C PHE A 144 5.22 -5.04 12.13
N LYS A 145 5.79 -5.91 12.97
CA LYS A 145 5.91 -5.65 14.42
C LYS A 145 6.86 -4.51 14.74
N ASN A 146 7.95 -4.38 14.00
CA ASN A 146 9.02 -3.45 14.34
C ASN A 146 9.11 -2.23 13.41
N GLY A 147 8.66 -2.34 12.16
CA GLY A 147 8.83 -1.32 11.14
C GLY A 147 8.28 0.04 11.53
N LEU A 148 7.04 0.10 12.05
CA LEU A 148 6.42 1.37 12.46
C LEU A 148 7.26 2.11 13.51
N ARG A 149 7.92 1.39 14.43
CA ARG A 149 8.75 1.99 15.51
C ARG A 149 10.01 2.67 14.98
N VAL A 150 10.43 2.33 13.76
CA VAL A 150 11.65 2.81 13.12
C VAL A 150 11.37 3.60 11.84
N GLY A 151 10.11 4.02 11.62
CA GLY A 151 9.68 4.77 10.45
C GLY A 151 9.70 3.97 9.16
N LEU A 152 9.43 2.65 9.21
CA LEU A 152 9.25 1.81 8.03
C LEU A 152 7.77 1.44 7.89
N HIS A 153 7.18 1.86 6.77
CA HIS A 153 5.78 1.66 6.43
C HIS A 153 5.68 0.80 5.18
N PHE A 154 4.74 -0.14 5.15
CA PHE A 154 4.64 -1.11 4.05
C PHE A 154 3.37 -0.89 3.24
N VAL A 155 3.51 -0.70 1.92
CA VAL A 155 2.40 -0.66 0.97
C VAL A 155 2.56 -1.81 0.00
N ILE A 156 1.65 -2.79 0.09
CA ILE A 156 1.80 -4.09 -0.56
C ILE A 156 0.62 -4.32 -1.51
N GLY A 157 0.95 -4.47 -2.78
CA GLY A 157 0.02 -4.73 -3.87
C GLY A 157 -0.04 -6.20 -4.25
N GLY A 158 -1.21 -6.63 -4.72
CA GLY A 158 -1.35 -7.90 -5.42
C GLY A 158 -2.77 -8.16 -5.89
N GLU A 159 -2.89 -9.13 -6.80
CA GLU A 159 -4.21 -9.59 -7.26
C GLU A 159 -5.01 -10.22 -6.11
N TYR A 160 -6.33 -10.02 -6.12
CA TYR A 160 -7.24 -10.69 -5.19
C TYR A 160 -7.15 -12.22 -5.29
N SER A 161 -6.90 -12.74 -6.50
CA SER A 161 -6.69 -14.17 -6.76
C SER A 161 -5.59 -14.77 -5.85
N TYR A 162 -4.52 -14.00 -5.61
CA TYR A 162 -3.38 -14.40 -4.80
C TYR A 162 -3.54 -14.04 -3.32
N ILE A 163 -3.95 -12.82 -2.98
CA ILE A 163 -4.06 -12.42 -1.56
C ILE A 163 -5.35 -12.93 -0.93
N GLY A 164 -6.48 -12.72 -1.60
CA GLY A 164 -7.83 -13.00 -1.12
C GLY A 164 -8.13 -14.49 -0.98
N ASN A 165 -7.92 -15.25 -2.05
CA ASN A 165 -8.37 -16.65 -2.13
C ASN A 165 -7.36 -17.68 -1.62
N ASN A 166 -6.10 -17.29 -1.43
CA ASN A 166 -5.02 -18.22 -1.14
C ASN A 166 -4.92 -18.53 0.37
N ILE A 167 -4.57 -19.78 0.69
CA ILE A 167 -4.40 -20.29 2.04
C ILE A 167 -2.93 -20.44 2.45
N HIS A 168 -1.98 -20.17 1.55
CA HIS A 168 -0.56 -20.15 1.86
C HIS A 168 -0.23 -19.12 2.94
N GLU A 169 0.87 -19.36 3.64
CA GLU A 169 1.33 -18.63 4.84
C GLU A 169 1.33 -17.11 4.64
N VAL A 170 2.00 -16.59 3.60
CA VAL A 170 2.09 -15.15 3.35
C VAL A 170 0.73 -14.50 3.03
N PRO A 171 -0.06 -14.96 2.04
CA PRO A 171 -1.41 -14.42 1.81
C PRO A 171 -2.31 -14.46 3.04
N LYS A 172 -2.29 -15.57 3.79
CA LYS A 172 -3.05 -15.73 5.03
C LYS A 172 -2.61 -14.71 6.09
N TYR A 173 -1.29 -14.50 6.22
CA TYR A 173 -0.72 -13.52 7.14
C TYR A 173 -1.14 -12.09 6.77
N LEU A 174 -1.02 -11.70 5.50
CA LEU A 174 -1.45 -10.37 5.02
C LEU A 174 -2.93 -10.13 5.29
N LYS A 175 -3.79 -11.10 4.94
CA LYS A 175 -5.23 -11.03 5.22
C LYS A 175 -5.54 -10.88 6.70
N SER A 176 -4.73 -11.40 7.61
CA SER A 176 -5.02 -11.34 9.05
C SER A 176 -4.38 -10.13 9.75
N ASN A 177 -3.22 -9.66 9.25
CA ASN A 177 -2.34 -8.75 10.01
C ASN A 177 -2.14 -7.38 9.36
N ALA A 178 -2.50 -7.20 8.08
CA ALA A 178 -2.48 -5.89 7.44
C ALA A 178 -3.43 -4.94 8.15
N GLN A 179 -2.97 -3.74 8.47
CA GLN A 179 -3.78 -2.79 9.23
C GLN A 179 -4.85 -2.15 8.36
N TRP A 180 -4.46 -1.69 7.18
CA TRP A 180 -5.35 -1.09 6.19
C TRP A 180 -5.47 -1.99 4.98
N VAL A 181 -6.67 -2.04 4.40
CA VAL A 181 -6.95 -2.79 3.18
C VAL A 181 -7.67 -1.89 2.20
N MET A 182 -7.10 -1.72 1.02
CA MET A 182 -7.69 -1.00 -0.10
C MET A 182 -8.15 -2.00 -1.17
N LEU A 183 -9.41 -1.88 -1.59
CA LEU A 183 -10.08 -2.84 -2.47
C LEU A 183 -10.57 -2.11 -3.73
N GLY A 184 -9.97 -2.43 -4.87
CA GLY A 184 -10.48 -2.07 -6.21
C GLY A 184 -11.48 -3.08 -6.74
N MET A 185 -12.38 -3.56 -5.89
CA MET A 185 -13.44 -4.53 -6.20
C MET A 185 -14.60 -4.35 -5.22
N ARG A 186 -15.73 -5.02 -5.46
CA ARG A 186 -16.88 -4.97 -4.54
C ARG A 186 -16.52 -5.52 -3.16
N LEU A 187 -16.98 -4.86 -2.10
CA LEU A 187 -16.85 -5.38 -0.73
C LEU A 187 -17.51 -6.76 -0.59
N MET A 188 -18.65 -6.97 -1.24
CA MET A 188 -19.38 -8.24 -1.17
C MET A 188 -18.61 -9.44 -1.72
N ASP A 189 -17.69 -9.22 -2.66
CA ASP A 189 -16.95 -10.29 -3.33
C ASP A 189 -15.71 -10.75 -2.53
N GLN A 190 -15.21 -9.93 -1.60
CA GLN A 190 -14.12 -10.36 -0.72
C GLN A 190 -14.63 -11.21 0.46
N MET A 191 -13.82 -12.13 0.99
CA MET A 191 -14.24 -13.07 2.04
C MET A 191 -13.54 -12.94 3.41
N PHE A 192 -12.60 -11.99 3.58
CA PHE A 192 -11.71 -11.95 4.75
C PHE A 192 -11.86 -10.70 5.65
N LEU A 193 -12.68 -9.73 5.23
CA LEU A 193 -13.06 -8.57 6.03
C LEU A 193 -14.56 -8.62 6.31
N ASP A 194 -14.90 -8.17 7.51
CA ASP A 194 -16.27 -7.93 7.91
C ASP A 194 -16.90 -6.86 7.00
N LYS A 195 -18.18 -7.03 6.72
CA LYS A 195 -18.91 -6.12 5.84
C LYS A 195 -20.41 -6.17 6.13
N PRO A 196 -21.10 -5.03 6.03
CA PRO A 196 -22.55 -5.03 6.02
C PRO A 196 -23.03 -5.75 4.75
N TYR A 197 -24.05 -6.59 4.89
CA TYR A 197 -24.64 -7.27 3.74
C TYR A 197 -25.30 -6.25 2.80
N ASN A 198 -24.87 -6.21 1.54
CA ASN A 198 -25.46 -5.36 0.51
C ASN A 198 -25.47 -6.07 -0.86
N ASN A 199 -26.55 -6.79 -1.17
CA ASN A 199 -26.67 -7.50 -2.44
C ASN A 199 -26.88 -6.62 -3.68
N ARG A 200 -27.04 -5.30 -3.51
CA ARG A 200 -27.20 -4.33 -4.61
C ARG A 200 -25.93 -3.53 -4.86
N GLU A 201 -24.81 -3.96 -4.32
CA GLU A 201 -23.53 -3.30 -4.55
C GLU A 201 -23.16 -3.33 -6.05
N ALA A 202 -23.08 -2.15 -6.64
CA ALA A 202 -22.61 -1.96 -8.01
C ALA A 202 -21.13 -2.30 -8.12
N ARG A 203 -20.69 -2.64 -9.34
CA ARG A 203 -19.26 -2.77 -9.62
C ARG A 203 -18.58 -1.41 -9.45
N LEU A 204 -17.36 -1.43 -8.91
CA LEU A 204 -16.55 -0.22 -8.81
C LEU A 204 -16.03 0.20 -10.18
N GLU A 205 -16.04 1.51 -10.42
CA GLU A 205 -15.30 2.10 -11.53
C GLU A 205 -13.78 2.05 -11.25
N LEU A 206 -12.96 2.24 -12.30
CA LEU A 206 -11.49 2.16 -12.17
C LEU A 206 -10.89 3.13 -11.14
N ASP A 207 -11.57 4.26 -10.92
CA ASP A 207 -11.19 5.31 -9.99
C ASP A 207 -11.92 5.20 -8.65
N GLU A 208 -12.62 4.09 -8.38
CA GLU A 208 -13.30 3.85 -7.13
C GLU A 208 -12.69 2.68 -6.37
N VAL A 209 -12.56 2.85 -5.06
CA VAL A 209 -12.03 1.82 -4.16
C VAL A 209 -12.78 1.84 -2.84
N TYR A 210 -12.66 0.77 -2.06
CA TYR A 210 -12.95 0.83 -0.62
C TYR A 210 -11.66 0.85 0.17
N LEU A 211 -11.60 1.69 1.19
CA LEU A 211 -10.58 1.65 2.23
C LEU A 211 -11.20 1.05 3.50
N HIS A 212 -10.56 0.04 4.06
CA HIS A 212 -11.03 -0.69 5.23
C HIS A 212 -9.97 -0.68 6.34
N ASP A 213 -10.35 -0.28 7.56
CA ASP A 213 -9.46 -0.14 8.74
C ASP A 213 -9.55 -1.32 9.72
N ARG A 214 -10.24 -2.38 9.30
CA ARG A 214 -10.65 -3.61 10.05
C ARG A 214 -11.89 -3.45 10.92
N LYS A 215 -12.50 -2.27 10.99
CA LYS A 215 -13.76 -2.02 11.70
C LYS A 215 -14.85 -1.53 10.77
N GLN A 216 -14.47 -0.64 9.85
CA GLN A 216 -15.37 -0.01 8.89
C GLN A 216 -14.73 0.07 7.51
N ALA A 217 -15.60 0.18 6.50
CA ALA A 217 -15.22 0.42 5.13
C ALA A 217 -15.74 1.81 4.71
N VAL A 218 -14.91 2.58 4.02
CA VAL A 218 -15.30 3.84 3.39
C VAL A 218 -15.05 3.72 1.89
N LYS A 219 -16.04 4.09 1.07
CA LYS A 219 -15.87 4.16 -0.39
C LYS A 219 -15.12 5.46 -0.72
N LEU A 220 -14.06 5.35 -1.49
CA LEU A 220 -13.21 6.47 -1.90
C LEU A 220 -13.12 6.56 -3.42
N LYS A 221 -12.92 7.78 -3.90
CA LYS A 221 -12.55 8.10 -5.27
C LYS A 221 -11.06 8.44 -5.31
N ILE A 222 -10.32 7.75 -6.16
CA ILE A 222 -8.89 7.97 -6.42
C ILE A 222 -8.70 8.65 -7.76
N THR A 223 -7.47 9.07 -8.06
CA THR A 223 -7.19 9.64 -9.38
C THR A 223 -7.24 8.55 -10.45
N LYS A 224 -7.88 8.85 -11.58
CA LYS A 224 -7.80 8.03 -12.78
C LYS A 224 -6.53 8.36 -13.54
N ASN A 225 -5.68 7.36 -13.77
CA ASN A 225 -4.59 7.48 -14.73
C ASN A 225 -5.14 7.08 -16.11
N ASN A 226 -4.91 7.93 -17.10
CA ASN A 226 -5.30 7.73 -18.49
C ASN A 226 -4.10 7.24 -19.30
#